data_AF-A0A9E0D854-F1
#
_entry.id   AF-A0A9E0D854-F1
#
_cell.length_a   1.000
_cell.length_b   1.000
_cell.length_c   1.000
_cell.angle_alpha   90.00
_cell.angle_beta   90.00
_cell.angle_gamma   90.00
#
_symmetry.space_group_name_H-M   'P 1'
#
loop_
_entity.id
_entity.type
_entity.pdbx_description
1 polymer ?
#
loop_
_entity_poly.entity_id
_entity_poly.type
_entity_poly.pdbx_seq_one_letter_code
_entity_poly.pdbx_strand_id
1 'polypeptide(L)'
;MHAKKTQGKKLLIVGLILGLLLMITAASVSAHEGPMSGDSGVLVAEGFNAPQGILVDEEGAVWVIDSGLGGDDELPWISTEGQPITATSGDSATISRIDSEGNVEVVANLPSVFTGDEAIGGARLAMLDGVLYATSGQGIGSPDVEAPANMGAVVAIVDGEVVQVASTWDFERENNPDPALFDSHPYGITTGPDGMLYVTDAGANALLRIDPATGEVELVAVFEAIPGVFPRPERGGEMLTDPVPTAVVFDGDGNAYVSYLSGAPFIPGSAKVVMVSPDGEVSDYATGLTMLTDLRWGPDGSLYGVQFGMFTEEGPVPNSGAVLHIKGGEDFDVAVEGLAFPTSLDFNAGGDAYVTVNGVGAPGSGAVMMFAGLAPAMMDDMHMGPDCSGLPSHEDLTAALKAVVSEGGNSGFGFNMWASTVNRDGEVCAITFSGEHRGDQFPGSRAISAAKANTANSFSLPGFALSSANLFSATQPGASLFGLADGNPLNVQAVYAGHGEEFGTAHDPLVGQRVGGTISFAGGLALYDADGVLVGALGLSGDSACTDHIIAWKVRDALGLDNVPAGVSPTGDDNIVYGGGAGWDHPECDADATEIGNALPTDYPIGE
;
A
#
# COMPACT_ATOMS: atom_id res chain seq x y z
N MET A 1 33.28 -30.24 53.46
CA MET A 1 32.55 -31.25 52.66
C MET A 1 31.07 -31.19 53.02
N HIS A 2 30.24 -30.60 52.17
CA HIS A 2 28.88 -31.03 51.81
C HIS A 2 28.30 -29.93 50.91
N ALA A 3 28.57 -30.06 49.61
CA ALA A 3 27.91 -29.27 48.58
C ALA A 3 26.46 -29.76 48.48
N LYS A 4 25.50 -28.88 48.76
CA LYS A 4 24.12 -29.09 48.35
C LYS A 4 24.09 -28.99 46.82
N LYS A 5 23.83 -30.12 46.16
CA LYS A 5 23.39 -30.16 44.77
C LYS A 5 22.07 -29.41 44.68
N THR A 6 22.08 -28.22 44.10
CA THR A 6 20.87 -27.57 43.60
C THR A 6 20.43 -28.37 42.38
N GLN A 7 19.39 -29.18 42.55
CA GLN A 7 18.76 -29.90 41.46
C GLN A 7 18.01 -28.84 40.63
N GLY A 8 18.57 -28.46 39.48
CA GLY A 8 17.88 -27.59 38.53
C GLY A 8 16.57 -28.25 38.13
N LYS A 9 15.45 -27.62 38.45
CA LYS A 9 14.16 -27.97 37.87
C LYS A 9 14.29 -27.68 36.37
N LYS A 10 14.32 -28.73 35.54
CA LYS A 10 14.07 -28.58 34.10
C LYS A 10 12.64 -28.07 33.99
N LEU A 11 12.48 -26.81 33.56
CA LEU A 11 11.19 -26.17 33.35
C LEU A 11 10.64 -26.67 32.01
N LEU A 12 9.39 -27.14 32.01
CA LEU A 12 8.68 -27.60 30.82
C LEU A 12 7.97 -26.39 30.21
N ILE A 13 8.20 -26.12 28.91
CA ILE A 13 7.44 -25.12 28.15
C ILE A 13 6.07 -25.75 27.88
N VAL A 14 5.01 -25.18 28.47
CA VAL A 14 3.64 -25.64 28.25
C VAL A 14 3.10 -24.94 27.00
N GLY A 15 3.10 -25.65 25.87
CA GLY A 15 2.38 -25.22 24.68
C GLY A 15 0.90 -25.51 24.86
N LEU A 16 0.06 -24.48 24.91
CA LEU A 16 -1.38 -24.64 24.77
C LEU A 16 -1.91 -23.42 24.04
N ILE A 17 -1.80 -23.40 22.71
CA ILE A 17 -2.65 -22.71 21.72
C ILE A 17 -2.12 -23.03 20.30
N LEU A 18 -3.03 -22.97 19.31
CA LEU A 18 -2.85 -23.15 17.85
C LEU A 18 -2.48 -24.56 17.35
N GLY A 19 -2.88 -25.60 18.08
CA GLY A 19 -2.88 -26.96 17.56
C GLY A 19 -3.82 -27.16 16.38
N LEU A 20 -3.33 -26.95 15.16
CA LEU A 20 -3.88 -27.56 13.95
C LEU A 20 -3.62 -29.07 14.07
N LEU A 21 -4.49 -29.79 14.79
CA LEU A 21 -4.31 -31.21 15.08
C LEU A 21 -4.45 -32.03 13.77
N LEU A 22 -3.34 -32.23 13.06
CA LEU A 22 -3.28 -33.03 11.84
C LEU A 22 -2.70 -34.41 12.17
N MET A 23 -3.57 -35.35 12.54
CA MET A 23 -3.22 -36.77 12.37
C MET A 23 -3.27 -37.13 10.89
N ILE A 24 -2.20 -36.88 10.14
CA ILE A 24 -2.02 -37.48 8.81
C ILE A 24 -1.49 -38.90 9.03
N THR A 25 -2.38 -39.89 9.06
CA THR A 25 -1.93 -41.26 8.74
C THR A 25 -1.45 -41.24 7.30
N ALA A 26 -0.20 -41.62 7.06
CA ALA A 26 0.40 -41.77 5.74
C ALA A 26 -0.37 -42.77 4.86
N ALA A 27 -1.49 -42.33 4.29
CA ALA A 27 -2.07 -42.93 3.11
C ALA A 27 -1.37 -42.26 1.94
N SER A 28 -0.57 -43.04 1.21
CA SER A 28 0.07 -42.62 -0.04
C SER A 28 -0.91 -41.85 -0.91
N VAL A 29 -0.69 -40.53 -1.01
CA VAL A 29 -1.41 -39.61 -1.89
C VAL A 29 -1.11 -40.07 -3.31
N SER A 30 -2.00 -40.90 -3.85
CA SER A 30 -2.04 -41.12 -5.28
C SER A 30 -2.68 -39.87 -5.86
N ALA A 31 -1.91 -39.10 -6.64
CA ALA A 31 -2.44 -38.02 -7.46
C ALA A 31 -3.64 -38.56 -8.25
N HIS A 32 -4.85 -38.15 -7.86
CA HIS A 32 -6.06 -38.53 -8.57
C HIS A 32 -6.31 -37.47 -9.63
N GLU A 33 -5.99 -37.80 -10.89
CA GLU A 33 -6.37 -37.03 -12.06
C GLU A 33 -7.90 -37.05 -12.22
N GLY A 34 -8.59 -36.17 -11.49
CA GLY A 34 -9.94 -35.72 -11.80
C GLY A 34 -9.86 -34.52 -12.76
N PRO A 35 -10.86 -34.31 -13.64
CA PRO A 35 -10.76 -33.27 -14.67
C PRO A 35 -10.86 -31.89 -14.02
N MET A 36 -9.73 -31.20 -13.90
CA MET A 36 -9.66 -29.78 -13.55
C MET A 36 -10.29 -28.95 -14.69
N SER A 37 -11.33 -28.19 -14.37
CA SER A 37 -11.93 -27.24 -15.29
C SER A 37 -11.34 -25.85 -15.09
N GLY A 38 -10.90 -25.19 -16.16
CA GLY A 38 -10.82 -23.73 -16.24
C GLY A 38 -9.43 -23.12 -16.07
N ASP A 39 -8.99 -22.89 -14.83
CA ASP A 39 -7.90 -21.97 -14.48
C ASP A 39 -6.85 -22.65 -13.59
N SER A 40 -6.00 -23.50 -14.17
CA SER A 40 -4.93 -24.14 -13.39
C SER A 40 -3.83 -23.12 -13.11
N GLY A 41 -3.69 -22.72 -11.83
CA GLY A 41 -2.54 -21.94 -11.38
C GLY A 41 -1.21 -22.55 -11.83
N VAL A 42 -0.23 -21.69 -12.05
CA VAL A 42 1.12 -22.06 -12.53
C VAL A 42 2.03 -22.22 -11.31
N LEU A 43 2.73 -23.35 -11.24
CA LEU A 43 3.77 -23.54 -10.23
C LEU A 43 4.93 -22.58 -10.50
N VAL A 44 5.23 -21.71 -9.53
CA VAL A 44 6.34 -20.74 -9.61
C VAL A 44 7.60 -21.32 -8.98
N ALA A 45 7.48 -21.89 -7.78
CA ALA A 45 8.56 -22.53 -7.05
C ALA A 45 8.01 -23.59 -6.08
N GLU A 46 8.84 -24.57 -5.74
CA GLU A 46 8.54 -25.64 -4.77
C GLU A 46 9.79 -25.96 -3.94
N GLY A 47 9.64 -26.84 -2.95
CA GLY A 47 10.74 -27.25 -2.06
C GLY A 47 10.73 -26.55 -0.70
N PHE A 48 9.70 -25.75 -0.43
CA PHE A 48 9.48 -25.14 0.89
C PHE A 48 9.03 -26.21 1.89
N ASN A 49 9.34 -26.04 3.16
CA ASN A 49 8.95 -26.97 4.22
C ASN A 49 7.58 -26.64 4.79
N ALA A 50 7.35 -25.36 5.11
CA ALA A 50 6.13 -24.84 5.68
C ALA A 50 6.00 -23.35 5.34
N PRO A 51 5.76 -22.99 4.06
CA PRO A 51 5.64 -21.60 3.65
C PRO A 51 4.43 -20.97 4.33
N GLN A 52 4.65 -19.90 5.09
CA GLN A 52 3.60 -19.21 5.84
C GLN A 52 3.20 -17.89 5.20
N GLY A 53 4.15 -17.16 4.61
CA GLY A 53 3.90 -15.82 4.08
C GLY A 53 4.49 -15.62 2.70
N ILE A 54 3.84 -14.77 1.91
CA ILE A 54 4.34 -14.29 0.63
C ILE A 54 4.23 -12.77 0.54
N LEU A 55 5.17 -12.14 -0.17
CA LEU A 55 5.14 -10.72 -0.49
C LEU A 55 5.67 -10.53 -1.92
N VAL A 56 4.98 -9.75 -2.73
CA VAL A 56 5.45 -9.33 -4.06
C VAL A 56 5.86 -7.87 -3.95
N ASP A 57 7.13 -7.57 -4.22
CA ASP A 57 7.61 -6.18 -4.18
C ASP A 57 7.25 -5.38 -5.45
N GLU A 58 7.51 -4.08 -5.43
CA GLU A 58 7.19 -3.17 -6.53
C GLU A 58 7.94 -3.51 -7.82
N GLU A 59 9.12 -4.13 -7.71
CA GLU A 59 9.89 -4.66 -8.83
C GLU A 59 9.36 -6.01 -9.35
N GLY A 60 8.38 -6.61 -8.66
CA GLY A 60 7.75 -7.87 -9.01
C GLY A 60 8.52 -9.11 -8.56
N ALA A 61 9.52 -8.97 -7.69
CA ALA A 61 10.17 -10.12 -7.06
C ALA A 61 9.28 -10.71 -5.97
N VAL A 62 9.28 -12.04 -5.87
CA VAL A 62 8.43 -12.78 -4.94
C VAL A 62 9.25 -13.22 -3.74
N TRP A 63 8.86 -12.81 -2.55
CA TRP A 63 9.47 -13.15 -1.28
C TRP A 63 8.60 -14.17 -0.55
N VAL A 64 9.23 -15.20 0.00
CA VAL A 64 8.55 -16.27 0.74
C VAL A 64 9.21 -16.42 2.09
N ILE A 65 8.38 -16.49 3.14
CA ILE A 65 8.83 -16.85 4.49
C ILE A 65 8.31 -18.25 4.86
N ASP A 66 9.24 -19.10 5.30
CA ASP A 66 9.02 -20.51 5.64
C ASP A 66 9.34 -20.75 7.12
N SER A 67 8.44 -21.43 7.84
CA SER A 67 8.60 -21.71 9.28
C SER A 67 9.74 -22.67 9.62
N GLY A 68 10.28 -23.40 8.66
CA GLY A 68 11.34 -24.38 8.87
C GLY A 68 10.86 -25.67 9.53
N LEU A 69 11.82 -26.49 9.98
CA LEU A 69 11.61 -27.82 10.58
C LEU A 69 12.30 -27.97 11.94
N GLY A 70 12.62 -26.84 12.57
CA GLY A 70 13.57 -26.84 13.67
C GLY A 70 14.98 -27.25 13.20
N GLY A 71 15.92 -27.20 14.13
CA GLY A 71 17.31 -27.59 13.90
C GLY A 71 17.66 -28.89 14.63
N ASP A 72 18.94 -29.04 14.94
CA ASP A 72 19.45 -30.25 15.61
C ASP A 72 19.32 -30.20 17.15
N ASP A 73 18.94 -29.05 17.71
CA ASP A 73 18.82 -28.90 19.16
C ASP A 73 17.47 -29.46 19.65
N GLU A 74 17.49 -30.21 20.76
CA GLU A 74 16.28 -30.76 21.37
C GLU A 74 15.85 -29.91 22.57
N LEU A 75 14.55 -29.60 22.65
CA LEU A 75 13.95 -28.96 23.81
C LEU A 75 12.71 -29.72 24.32
N PRO A 76 12.46 -29.69 25.65
CA PRO A 76 11.23 -30.24 26.20
C PRO A 76 10.04 -29.36 25.79
N TRP A 77 8.97 -30.00 25.33
CA TRP A 77 7.74 -29.35 24.90
C TRP A 77 6.53 -30.06 25.49
N ILE A 78 5.38 -29.38 25.50
CA ILE A 78 4.10 -29.99 25.85
C ILE A 78 3.21 -29.94 24.61
N SER A 79 2.73 -31.11 24.16
CA SER A 79 1.78 -31.19 23.05
C SER A 79 0.46 -30.52 23.41
N THR A 80 -0.35 -30.25 22.40
CA THR A 80 -1.72 -29.74 22.51
C THR A 80 -2.63 -30.62 23.37
N GLU A 81 -2.29 -31.90 23.53
CA GLU A 81 -2.95 -32.89 24.41
C GLU A 81 -2.42 -32.85 25.85
N GLY A 82 -1.56 -31.88 26.17
CA GLY A 82 -0.92 -31.74 27.48
C GLY A 82 0.16 -32.78 27.76
N GLN A 83 0.66 -33.50 26.75
CA GLN A 83 1.68 -34.55 26.93
C GLN A 83 3.09 -34.01 26.73
N PRO A 84 4.07 -34.38 27.58
CA PRO A 84 5.46 -34.03 27.34
C PRO A 84 5.99 -34.71 26.07
N ILE A 85 6.48 -33.90 25.14
CA ILE A 85 7.17 -34.33 23.91
C ILE A 85 8.56 -33.68 23.85
N THR A 86 9.36 -34.09 22.87
CA THR A 86 10.64 -33.45 22.55
C THR A 86 10.49 -32.78 21.20
N ALA A 87 10.63 -31.45 21.18
CA ALA A 87 10.65 -30.66 19.96
C ALA A 87 12.10 -30.41 19.53
N THR A 88 12.29 -30.14 18.25
CA THR A 88 13.57 -29.70 17.68
C THR A 88 13.57 -28.18 17.51
N SER A 89 14.73 -27.54 17.66
CA SER A 89 14.90 -26.10 17.47
C SER A 89 16.20 -25.75 16.78
N GLY A 90 16.22 -24.61 16.12
CA GLY A 90 17.40 -24.03 15.47
C GLY A 90 17.01 -23.06 14.37
N ASP A 91 18.00 -22.50 13.68
CA ASP A 91 17.79 -21.49 12.65
C ASP A 91 17.48 -22.15 11.30
N SER A 92 16.27 -22.68 11.15
CA SER A 92 15.82 -23.39 9.95
C SER A 92 14.63 -22.73 9.24
N ALA A 93 14.00 -21.74 9.86
CA ALA A 93 13.05 -20.89 9.15
C ALA A 93 13.83 -20.03 8.15
N THR A 94 13.26 -19.78 6.98
CA THR A 94 13.97 -19.06 5.91
C THR A 94 13.13 -17.94 5.35
N ILE A 95 13.79 -16.86 4.96
CA ILE A 95 13.24 -15.85 4.05
C ILE A 95 13.98 -16.04 2.74
N SER A 96 13.22 -16.29 1.68
CA SER A 96 13.76 -16.56 0.34
C SER A 96 13.17 -15.59 -0.67
N ARG A 97 13.96 -15.24 -1.67
CA ARG A 97 13.53 -14.49 -2.86
C ARG A 97 13.49 -15.41 -4.06
N ILE A 98 12.43 -15.30 -4.86
CA ILE A 98 12.26 -16.02 -6.11
C ILE A 98 12.47 -15.01 -7.25
N ASP A 99 13.39 -15.33 -8.16
CA ASP A 99 13.61 -14.53 -9.36
C ASP A 99 12.59 -14.85 -10.48
N SER A 100 12.68 -14.11 -11.59
CA SER A 100 11.77 -14.27 -12.74
C SER A 100 11.92 -15.61 -13.48
N GLU A 101 12.97 -16.39 -13.19
CA GLU A 101 13.18 -17.73 -13.73
C GLU A 101 12.68 -18.83 -12.77
N GLY A 102 12.19 -18.46 -11.58
CA GLY A 102 11.73 -19.38 -10.54
C GLY A 102 12.85 -19.90 -9.63
N ASN A 103 14.06 -19.33 -9.69
CA ASN A 103 15.14 -19.75 -8.81
C ASN A 103 14.93 -19.18 -7.41
N VAL A 104 15.06 -20.03 -6.40
CA VAL A 104 14.92 -19.67 -4.98
C VAL A 104 16.29 -19.34 -4.39
N GLU A 105 16.47 -18.11 -3.93
CA GLU A 105 17.64 -17.64 -3.18
C GLU A 105 17.24 -17.45 -1.71
N VAL A 106 17.89 -18.19 -0.80
CA VAL A 106 17.72 -17.96 0.65
C VAL A 106 18.48 -16.70 1.04
N VAL A 107 17.77 -15.71 1.56
CA VAL A 107 18.30 -14.40 1.94
C VAL A 107 18.66 -14.33 3.42
N ALA A 108 17.83 -14.91 4.29
CA ALA A 108 18.05 -14.93 5.73
C ALA A 108 17.49 -16.20 6.37
N ASN A 109 18.02 -16.54 7.56
CA ASN A 109 17.51 -17.63 8.39
C ASN A 109 16.99 -17.06 9.71
N LEU A 110 15.88 -17.60 10.18
CA LEU A 110 15.21 -17.24 11.44
C LEU A 110 15.17 -18.45 12.38
N PRO A 111 15.04 -18.23 13.70
CA PRO A 111 14.84 -19.32 14.63
C PRO A 111 13.52 -20.04 14.32
N SER A 112 13.51 -21.33 14.59
CA SER A 112 12.37 -22.21 14.38
C SER A 112 12.31 -23.31 15.42
N VAL A 113 11.11 -23.80 15.69
CA VAL A 113 10.82 -24.95 16.52
C VAL A 113 9.89 -25.88 15.75
N PHE A 114 10.13 -27.18 15.83
CA PHE A 114 9.27 -28.18 15.23
C PHE A 114 8.92 -29.29 16.23
N THR A 115 7.64 -29.59 16.34
CA THR A 115 7.10 -30.52 17.34
C THR A 115 6.88 -31.93 16.79
N GLY A 116 7.06 -32.12 15.47
CA GLY A 116 6.73 -33.35 14.74
C GLY A 116 5.53 -33.17 13.82
N ASP A 117 4.55 -32.37 14.23
CA ASP A 117 3.32 -32.10 13.47
C ASP A 117 3.11 -30.59 13.21
N GLU A 118 3.89 -29.71 13.86
CA GLU A 118 3.74 -28.26 13.78
C GLU A 118 5.11 -27.57 13.71
N ALA A 119 5.20 -26.56 12.84
CA ALA A 119 6.38 -25.72 12.66
C ALA A 119 6.09 -24.29 13.12
N ILE A 120 6.90 -23.80 14.06
CA ILE A 120 6.86 -22.44 14.60
C ILE A 120 8.13 -21.75 14.11
N GLY A 121 8.00 -20.64 13.38
CA GLY A 121 9.13 -19.93 12.79
C GLY A 121 8.67 -18.61 12.19
N GLY A 122 9.22 -18.23 11.04
CA GLY A 122 8.79 -17.04 10.33
C GLY A 122 7.37 -17.15 9.78
N ALA A 123 6.53 -16.11 9.93
CA ALA A 123 5.11 -16.18 9.55
C ALA A 123 4.70 -15.23 8.42
N ARG A 124 5.00 -13.92 8.50
CA ARG A 124 4.64 -12.93 7.47
C ARG A 124 5.74 -11.93 7.21
N LEU A 125 5.62 -11.23 6.08
CA LEU A 125 6.55 -10.22 5.58
C LEU A 125 5.82 -8.88 5.38
N ALA A 126 6.55 -7.79 5.57
CA ALA A 126 6.14 -6.44 5.19
C ALA A 126 7.34 -5.65 4.67
N MET A 127 7.12 -4.75 3.71
CA MET A 127 8.15 -3.87 3.16
C MET A 127 7.86 -2.43 3.58
N LEU A 128 8.84 -1.74 4.16
CA LEU A 128 8.74 -0.32 4.51
C LEU A 128 10.03 0.40 4.13
N ASP A 129 9.92 1.42 3.27
CA ASP A 129 11.06 2.24 2.82
C ASP A 129 12.26 1.41 2.31
N GLY A 130 11.97 0.30 1.61
CA GLY A 130 12.97 -0.63 1.07
C GLY A 130 13.60 -1.58 2.09
N VAL A 131 13.12 -1.59 3.34
CA VAL A 131 13.53 -2.54 4.37
C VAL A 131 12.47 -3.62 4.53
N LEU A 132 12.91 -4.89 4.48
CA LEU A 132 12.04 -6.05 4.67
C LEU A 132 11.94 -6.39 6.16
N TYR A 133 10.71 -6.48 6.66
CA TYR A 133 10.38 -6.88 8.02
C TYR A 133 9.68 -8.23 8.04
N ALA A 134 9.84 -8.97 9.13
CA ALA A 134 9.21 -10.26 9.31
C ALA A 134 8.72 -10.48 10.75
N THR A 135 7.64 -11.23 10.90
CA THR A 135 7.22 -11.80 12.18
C THR A 135 7.91 -13.15 12.39
N SER A 136 8.41 -13.39 13.60
CA SER A 136 9.28 -14.53 13.90
C SER A 136 8.93 -15.22 15.21
N GLY A 137 8.55 -16.49 15.10
CA GLY A 137 8.40 -17.43 16.19
C GLY A 137 7.27 -17.13 17.17
N GLN A 138 7.32 -17.80 18.30
CA GLN A 138 6.33 -17.68 19.37
C GLN A 138 7.03 -17.65 20.74
N GLY A 139 6.57 -16.77 21.62
CA GLY A 139 6.84 -16.82 23.05
C GLY A 139 5.62 -17.37 23.78
N ILE A 140 5.77 -18.45 24.53
CA ILE A 140 4.65 -19.04 25.27
C ILE A 140 5.13 -19.61 26.61
N GLY A 141 4.30 -19.46 27.64
CA GLY A 141 4.47 -20.15 28.92
C GLY A 141 4.43 -19.21 30.12
N SER A 142 5.34 -19.40 31.07
CA SER A 142 5.35 -18.57 32.27
C SER A 142 5.93 -17.18 31.96
N PRO A 143 5.36 -16.09 32.51
CA PRO A 143 5.86 -14.73 32.28
C PRO A 143 7.25 -14.47 32.87
N ASP A 144 7.81 -15.39 33.65
CA ASP A 144 9.19 -15.33 34.13
C ASP A 144 10.20 -15.92 33.12
N VAL A 145 9.72 -16.46 31.99
CA VAL A 145 10.55 -17.10 30.96
C VAL A 145 10.83 -16.10 29.84
N GLU A 146 12.10 -15.84 29.60
CA GLU A 146 12.55 -15.11 28.40
C GLU A 146 12.51 -16.05 27.19
N ALA A 147 12.03 -15.54 26.05
CA ALA A 147 12.13 -16.24 24.79
C ALA A 147 13.58 -16.16 24.27
N PRO A 148 14.04 -17.14 23.46
CA PRO A 148 15.24 -16.97 22.66
C PRO A 148 15.17 -15.69 21.81
N ALA A 149 16.33 -15.14 21.43
CA ALA A 149 16.36 -14.00 20.52
C ALA A 149 15.58 -14.31 19.24
N ASN A 150 14.86 -13.31 18.72
CA ASN A 150 14.00 -13.40 17.53
C ASN A 150 12.83 -14.41 17.64
N MET A 151 12.45 -14.88 18.82
CA MET A 151 11.22 -15.65 19.04
C MET A 151 10.16 -14.79 19.72
N GLY A 152 8.94 -14.77 19.16
CA GLY A 152 7.91 -13.82 19.61
C GLY A 152 8.37 -12.39 19.37
N ALA A 153 8.79 -12.11 18.13
CA ALA A 153 9.43 -10.87 17.75
C ALA A 153 9.06 -10.40 16.34
N VAL A 154 9.28 -9.10 16.11
CA VAL A 154 9.42 -8.51 14.78
C VAL A 154 10.90 -8.27 14.51
N VAL A 155 11.35 -8.65 13.32
CA VAL A 155 12.73 -8.51 12.88
C VAL A 155 12.79 -7.73 11.56
N ALA A 156 13.89 -7.03 11.33
CA ALA A 156 14.26 -6.41 10.05
C ALA A 156 15.38 -7.22 9.40
N ILE A 157 15.35 -7.29 8.07
CA ILE A 157 16.38 -7.92 7.25
C ILE A 157 17.17 -6.82 6.55
N VAL A 158 18.41 -6.61 6.97
CA VAL A 158 19.29 -5.56 6.46
C VAL A 158 20.57 -6.21 5.94
N ASP A 159 20.81 -6.12 4.64
CA ASP A 159 21.97 -6.75 3.98
C ASP A 159 22.10 -8.26 4.27
N GLY A 160 20.99 -8.96 4.45
CA GLY A 160 20.92 -10.38 4.79
C GLY A 160 21.13 -10.69 6.29
N GLU A 161 21.35 -9.68 7.13
CA GLU A 161 21.41 -9.81 8.59
C GLU A 161 20.03 -9.62 9.22
N VAL A 162 19.71 -10.45 10.21
CA VAL A 162 18.47 -10.37 10.99
C VAL A 162 18.70 -9.49 12.20
N VAL A 163 17.96 -8.38 12.29
CA VAL A 163 18.00 -7.44 13.41
C VAL A 163 16.66 -7.47 14.13
N GLN A 164 16.64 -7.79 15.41
CA GLN A 164 15.42 -7.69 16.20
C GLN A 164 14.98 -6.23 16.34
N VAL A 165 13.77 -5.93 15.89
CA VAL A 165 13.16 -4.59 16.00
C VAL A 165 12.39 -4.48 17.30
N ALA A 166 11.53 -5.45 17.59
CA ALA A 166 10.69 -5.47 18.78
C ALA A 166 10.45 -6.89 19.28
N SER A 167 10.23 -7.06 20.58
CA SER A 167 9.76 -8.31 21.17
C SER A 167 8.30 -8.19 21.56
N THR A 168 7.43 -8.91 20.86
CA THR A 168 6.02 -9.03 21.22
C THR A 168 5.84 -9.91 22.45
N TRP A 169 6.76 -10.86 22.69
CA TRP A 169 6.76 -11.66 23.91
C TRP A 169 7.04 -10.84 25.18
N ASP A 170 8.02 -9.92 25.16
CA ASP A 170 8.25 -9.05 26.31
C ASP A 170 7.06 -8.12 26.54
N PHE A 171 6.45 -7.59 25.46
CA PHE A 171 5.20 -6.83 25.57
C PHE A 171 4.07 -7.65 26.21
N GLU A 172 3.86 -8.89 25.78
CA GLU A 172 2.86 -9.82 26.31
C GLU A 172 3.08 -10.10 27.79
N ARG A 173 4.33 -10.36 28.20
CA ARG A 173 4.68 -10.60 29.62
C ARG A 173 4.40 -9.41 30.51
N GLU A 174 4.59 -8.20 29.99
CA GLU A 174 4.40 -6.95 30.74
C GLU A 174 2.94 -6.51 30.81
N ASN A 175 2.17 -6.76 29.74
CA ASN A 175 0.85 -6.16 29.56
C ASN A 175 -0.30 -7.18 29.59
N ASN A 176 -0.08 -8.40 29.05
CA ASN A 176 -1.06 -9.49 28.95
C ASN A 176 -2.48 -9.01 28.57
N PRO A 177 -2.65 -8.44 27.35
CA PRO A 177 -3.91 -7.87 26.89
C PRO A 177 -5.10 -8.83 26.96
N ASP A 178 -4.93 -10.12 26.62
CA ASP A 178 -5.96 -11.15 26.79
C ASP A 178 -5.55 -12.12 27.93
N PRO A 179 -6.11 -11.95 29.15
CA PRO A 179 -5.61 -12.59 30.37
C PRO A 179 -5.90 -14.09 30.47
N ALA A 180 -6.24 -14.76 29.37
CA ALA A 180 -6.45 -16.20 29.32
C ALA A 180 -5.14 -16.97 29.54
N LEU A 181 -4.08 -16.61 28.81
CA LEU A 181 -2.75 -17.22 28.85
C LEU A 181 -1.68 -16.18 28.48
N PHE A 182 -0.44 -16.40 28.91
CA PHE A 182 0.70 -15.65 28.39
C PHE A 182 1.19 -16.35 27.12
N ASP A 183 0.81 -15.80 25.98
CA ASP A 183 1.12 -16.32 24.66
C ASP A 183 1.27 -15.17 23.67
N SER A 184 2.41 -15.11 22.99
CA SER A 184 2.69 -14.16 21.91
C SER A 184 3.16 -14.94 20.69
N HIS A 185 2.33 -14.91 19.66
CA HIS A 185 2.61 -15.45 18.35
C HIS A 185 2.35 -14.35 17.32
N PRO A 186 3.31 -13.42 17.12
CA PRO A 186 3.19 -12.42 16.06
C PRO A 186 3.07 -13.16 14.73
N TYR A 187 1.94 -13.00 14.06
CA TYR A 187 1.62 -13.77 12.85
C TYR A 187 1.51 -12.82 11.67
N GLY A 188 0.44 -12.01 11.62
CA GLY A 188 0.23 -10.96 10.61
C GLY A 188 1.15 -9.76 10.81
N ILE A 189 1.65 -9.17 9.71
CA ILE A 189 2.32 -7.87 9.71
C ILE A 189 1.96 -7.08 8.45
N THR A 190 1.79 -5.77 8.59
CA THR A 190 1.70 -4.83 7.47
C THR A 190 2.29 -3.47 7.85
N THR A 191 2.54 -2.63 6.86
CA THR A 191 2.84 -1.20 7.07
C THR A 191 1.54 -0.42 7.16
N GLY A 192 1.40 0.37 8.21
CA GLY A 192 0.30 1.31 8.37
C GLY A 192 0.51 2.61 7.58
N PRO A 193 -0.57 3.38 7.36
CA PRO A 193 -0.52 4.66 6.64
C PRO A 193 0.29 5.75 7.38
N ASP A 194 0.63 5.52 8.65
CA ASP A 194 1.43 6.41 9.50
C ASP A 194 2.93 6.06 9.49
N GLY A 195 3.35 5.09 8.66
CA GLY A 195 4.74 4.64 8.58
C GLY A 195 5.18 3.70 9.71
N MET A 196 4.23 3.14 10.47
CA MET A 196 4.51 2.16 11.52
C MET A 196 4.21 0.73 11.05
N LEU A 197 4.70 -0.26 11.80
CA LEU A 197 4.37 -1.66 11.58
C LEU A 197 3.16 -2.03 12.42
N TYR A 198 2.17 -2.69 11.82
CA TYR A 198 1.01 -3.23 12.53
C TYR A 198 1.07 -4.74 12.51
N VAL A 199 0.96 -5.35 13.69
CA VAL A 199 1.14 -6.78 13.90
C VAL A 199 -0.09 -7.38 14.55
N THR A 200 -0.67 -8.40 13.93
CA THR A 200 -1.64 -9.23 14.62
C THR A 200 -0.91 -10.32 15.39
N ASP A 201 -0.98 -10.24 16.71
CA ASP A 201 -0.47 -11.28 17.59
C ASP A 201 -1.58 -12.32 17.80
N ALA A 202 -1.41 -13.47 17.15
CA ALA A 202 -2.37 -14.56 17.13
C ALA A 202 -2.49 -15.23 18.50
N GLY A 203 -1.42 -15.25 19.30
CA GLY A 203 -1.39 -15.80 20.65
C GLY A 203 -2.04 -14.85 21.65
N ALA A 204 -1.72 -13.57 21.54
CA ALA A 204 -2.19 -12.54 22.47
C ALA A 204 -3.60 -12.01 22.14
N ASN A 205 -4.21 -12.47 21.04
CA ASN A 205 -5.48 -11.97 20.51
C ASN A 205 -5.51 -10.44 20.40
N ALA A 206 -4.42 -9.85 19.90
CA ALA A 206 -4.23 -8.41 19.89
C ALA A 206 -3.75 -7.89 18.54
N LEU A 207 -4.08 -6.62 18.27
CA LEU A 207 -3.43 -5.81 17.24
C LEU A 207 -2.44 -4.86 17.92
N LEU A 208 -1.18 -4.96 17.51
CA LEU A 208 -0.08 -4.16 18.03
C LEU A 208 0.40 -3.18 16.94
N ARG A 209 0.85 -2.01 17.36
CA ARG A 209 1.54 -1.01 16.53
C ARG A 209 2.97 -0.90 17.02
N ILE A 210 3.93 -0.94 16.11
CA ILE A 210 5.35 -1.00 16.42
C ILE A 210 6.07 0.10 15.64
N ASP A 211 6.82 0.93 16.35
CA ASP A 211 7.72 1.90 15.73
C ASP A 211 8.99 1.17 15.25
N PRO A 212 9.23 1.11 13.92
CA PRO A 212 10.38 0.39 13.39
C PRO A 212 11.73 1.04 13.74
N ALA A 213 11.75 2.34 14.07
CA ALA A 213 12.97 3.07 14.42
C ALA A 213 13.37 2.89 15.90
N THR A 214 12.39 2.74 16.80
CA THR A 214 12.63 2.67 18.24
C THR A 214 12.38 1.28 18.85
N GLY A 215 11.58 0.44 18.17
CA GLY A 215 11.11 -0.84 18.70
C GLY A 215 9.99 -0.72 19.74
N GLU A 216 9.43 0.49 19.94
CA GLU A 216 8.32 0.70 20.87
C GLU A 216 7.07 -0.04 20.39
N VAL A 217 6.44 -0.80 21.29
CA VAL A 217 5.24 -1.59 21.03
C VAL A 217 4.06 -0.98 21.76
N GLU A 218 2.99 -0.69 21.03
CA GLU A 218 1.75 -0.14 21.53
C GLU A 218 0.56 -1.08 21.24
N LEU A 219 -0.37 -1.19 22.18
CA LEU A 219 -1.62 -1.90 21.97
C LEU A 219 -2.61 -1.01 21.20
N VAL A 220 -3.11 -1.52 20.07
CA VAL A 220 -4.16 -0.86 19.27
C VAL A 220 -5.54 -1.39 19.68
N ALA A 221 -5.70 -2.71 19.69
CA ALA A 221 -6.97 -3.37 20.01
C ALA A 221 -6.74 -4.76 20.60
N VAL A 222 -7.70 -5.19 21.43
CA VAL A 222 -7.80 -6.58 21.91
C VAL A 222 -9.06 -7.18 21.32
N PHE A 223 -8.95 -8.39 20.79
CA PHE A 223 -10.05 -9.09 20.17
C PHE A 223 -10.74 -10.01 21.18
N GLU A 224 -12.03 -9.77 21.40
CA GLU A 224 -12.80 -10.57 22.34
C GLU A 224 -12.94 -12.03 21.88
N ALA A 225 -13.00 -12.94 22.85
CA ALA A 225 -13.29 -14.34 22.61
C ALA A 225 -14.66 -14.52 21.92
N ILE A 226 -14.71 -15.49 21.01
CA ILE A 226 -15.90 -15.77 20.19
C ILE A 226 -16.60 -17.05 20.71
N PRO A 227 -17.87 -17.30 20.31
CA PRO A 227 -18.59 -18.49 20.75
C PRO A 227 -17.87 -19.80 20.40
N GLY A 228 -17.71 -20.68 21.39
CA GLY A 228 -17.08 -21.99 21.28
C GLY A 228 -18.04 -23.14 21.60
N VAL A 229 -17.58 -24.38 21.37
CA VAL A 229 -18.37 -25.61 21.61
C VAL A 229 -17.83 -26.48 22.74
N PHE A 230 -16.73 -26.07 23.36
CA PHE A 230 -16.17 -26.72 24.55
C PHE A 230 -15.94 -25.70 25.66
N PRO A 231 -16.15 -26.08 26.93
CA PRO A 231 -15.84 -25.21 28.06
C PRO A 231 -14.32 -25.04 28.17
N ARG A 232 -13.83 -23.79 28.24
CA ARG A 232 -12.40 -23.50 28.37
C ARG A 232 -12.01 -23.13 29.82
N PRO A 233 -11.18 -23.93 30.51
CA PRO A 233 -10.73 -23.64 31.88
C PRO A 233 -10.09 -22.25 32.04
N GLU A 234 -9.29 -21.82 31.07
CA GLU A 234 -8.58 -20.54 31.05
C GLU A 234 -9.56 -19.36 30.99
N ARG A 235 -10.75 -19.58 30.42
CA ARG A 235 -11.85 -18.62 30.35
C ARG A 235 -12.97 -18.96 31.35
N GLY A 236 -12.61 -19.46 32.54
CA GLY A 236 -13.57 -19.71 33.62
C GLY A 236 -14.58 -20.84 33.37
N GLY A 237 -14.34 -21.68 32.36
CA GLY A 237 -15.24 -22.76 31.95
C GLY A 237 -16.35 -22.30 30.99
N GLU A 238 -16.29 -21.08 30.46
CA GLU A 238 -17.25 -20.58 29.49
C GLU A 238 -17.08 -21.26 28.12
N MET A 239 -18.17 -21.29 27.34
CA MET A 239 -18.22 -21.86 26.00
C MET A 239 -17.68 -20.84 24.98
N LEU A 240 -16.40 -20.48 25.16
CA LEU A 240 -15.71 -19.47 24.36
C LEU A 240 -14.46 -20.06 23.72
N THR A 241 -14.06 -19.50 22.59
CA THR A 241 -12.85 -19.86 21.85
C THR A 241 -12.12 -18.61 21.41
N ASP A 242 -10.81 -18.72 21.16
CA ASP A 242 -9.97 -17.58 20.80
C ASP A 242 -10.31 -17.10 19.38
N PRO A 243 -10.27 -15.78 19.11
CA PRO A 243 -10.46 -15.24 17.78
C PRO A 243 -9.28 -15.55 16.85
N VAL A 244 -8.05 -15.57 17.36
CA VAL A 244 -6.82 -15.87 16.60
C VAL A 244 -6.66 -14.93 15.40
N PRO A 245 -6.25 -13.67 15.62
CA PRO A 245 -6.07 -12.71 14.54
C PRO A 245 -4.85 -13.08 13.67
N THR A 246 -5.02 -13.13 12.35
CA THR A 246 -4.01 -13.68 11.41
C THR A 246 -3.48 -12.70 10.38
N ALA A 247 -4.22 -11.66 10.05
CA ALA A 247 -3.77 -10.66 9.09
C ALA A 247 -4.31 -9.29 9.42
N VAL A 248 -3.63 -8.26 8.93
CA VAL A 248 -4.09 -6.88 9.00
C VAL A 248 -3.80 -6.18 7.67
N VAL A 249 -4.78 -5.44 7.16
CA VAL A 249 -4.63 -4.53 6.01
C VAL A 249 -5.36 -3.22 6.29
N PHE A 250 -4.98 -2.14 5.63
CA PHE A 250 -5.62 -0.83 5.79
C PHE A 250 -6.40 -0.42 4.55
N ASP A 251 -7.52 0.29 4.71
CA ASP A 251 -8.14 1.04 3.62
C ASP A 251 -7.54 2.45 3.48
N GLY A 252 -8.02 3.21 2.50
CA GLY A 252 -7.58 4.59 2.25
C GLY A 252 -8.01 5.61 3.32
N ASP A 253 -8.95 5.27 4.20
CA ASP A 253 -9.41 6.10 5.30
C ASP A 253 -8.63 5.82 6.61
N GLY A 254 -7.76 4.80 6.60
CA GLY A 254 -6.93 4.40 7.73
C GLY A 254 -7.62 3.41 8.69
N ASN A 255 -8.73 2.78 8.29
CA ASN A 255 -9.32 1.68 9.05
C ASN A 255 -8.51 0.40 8.83
N ALA A 256 -8.22 -0.33 9.89
CA ALA A 256 -7.56 -1.64 9.82
C ALA A 256 -8.61 -2.76 9.71
N TYR A 257 -8.37 -3.74 8.83
CA TYR A 257 -9.18 -4.93 8.64
C TYR A 257 -8.39 -6.14 9.10
N VAL A 258 -8.92 -6.87 10.08
CA VAL A 258 -8.24 -7.98 10.73
C VAL A 258 -9.01 -9.28 10.53
N SER A 259 -8.36 -10.31 9.99
CA SER A 259 -8.95 -11.64 9.83
C SER A 259 -8.76 -12.51 11.05
N TYR A 260 -9.73 -13.38 11.30
CA TYR A 260 -9.67 -14.43 12.31
C TYR A 260 -9.49 -15.81 11.69
N LEU A 261 -8.62 -16.63 12.26
CA LEU A 261 -8.62 -18.07 11.98
C LEU A 261 -9.76 -18.78 12.69
N SER A 262 -10.16 -18.26 13.86
CA SER A 262 -10.96 -18.91 14.90
C SER A 262 -10.26 -20.10 15.58
N GLY A 263 -10.47 -20.24 16.89
CA GLY A 263 -9.87 -21.34 17.66
C GLY A 263 -10.51 -22.71 17.34
N ALA A 264 -9.75 -23.78 17.61
CA ALA A 264 -10.22 -25.16 17.43
C ALA A 264 -11.57 -25.41 18.15
N PRO A 265 -12.52 -26.17 17.57
CA PRO A 265 -12.35 -27.07 16.41
C PRO A 265 -12.61 -26.41 15.04
N PHE A 266 -12.41 -25.10 14.89
CA PHE A 266 -12.50 -24.39 13.60
C PHE A 266 -13.88 -24.54 12.95
N ILE A 267 -14.93 -24.24 13.72
CA ILE A 267 -16.32 -24.45 13.30
C ILE A 267 -16.55 -23.67 11.98
N PRO A 268 -17.04 -24.31 10.91
CA PRO A 268 -17.35 -23.59 9.68
C PRO A 268 -18.24 -22.38 9.92
N GLY A 269 -17.86 -21.23 9.37
CA GLY A 269 -18.56 -19.96 9.54
C GLY A 269 -18.22 -19.16 10.81
N SER A 270 -17.32 -19.67 11.67
CA SER A 270 -16.92 -18.98 12.92
C SER A 270 -15.81 -17.95 12.75
N ALA A 271 -15.12 -17.95 11.60
CA ALA A 271 -14.16 -16.91 11.28
C ALA A 271 -14.86 -15.67 10.71
N LYS A 272 -14.17 -14.54 10.80
CA LYS A 272 -14.67 -13.24 10.35
C LYS A 272 -13.50 -12.30 10.03
N VAL A 273 -13.85 -11.20 9.38
CA VAL A 273 -13.02 -10.00 9.29
C VAL A 273 -13.66 -8.94 10.16
N VAL A 274 -12.89 -8.36 11.07
CA VAL A 274 -13.29 -7.20 11.86
C VAL A 274 -12.62 -5.95 11.31
N MET A 275 -13.28 -4.81 11.44
CA MET A 275 -12.70 -3.49 11.18
C MET A 275 -12.38 -2.82 12.51
N VAL A 276 -11.18 -2.27 12.61
CA VAL A 276 -10.67 -1.46 13.71
C VAL A 276 -10.51 -0.04 13.17
N SER A 277 -11.30 0.88 13.70
CA SER A 277 -11.22 2.30 13.32
C SER A 277 -9.91 2.94 13.81
N PRO A 278 -9.53 4.13 13.31
CA PRO A 278 -8.34 4.85 13.77
C PRO A 278 -8.31 5.17 15.27
N ASP A 279 -9.46 5.21 15.94
CA ASP A 279 -9.56 5.38 17.40
C ASP A 279 -9.62 4.05 18.18
N GLY A 280 -9.49 2.91 17.50
CA GLY A 280 -9.39 1.58 18.10
C GLY A 280 -10.72 0.87 18.34
N GLU A 281 -11.84 1.37 17.82
CA GLU A 281 -13.15 0.71 17.94
C GLU A 281 -13.22 -0.49 17.00
N VAL A 282 -13.60 -1.66 17.55
CA VAL A 282 -13.69 -2.92 16.79
C VAL A 282 -15.15 -3.20 16.41
N SER A 283 -15.39 -3.48 15.14
CA SER A 283 -16.70 -3.85 14.61
C SER A 283 -16.60 -4.99 13.59
N ASP A 284 -17.68 -5.74 13.37
CA ASP A 284 -17.69 -6.79 12.34
C ASP A 284 -17.77 -6.17 10.93
N TYR A 285 -16.86 -6.55 10.04
CA TYR A 285 -16.90 -6.18 8.63
C TYR A 285 -17.48 -7.30 7.76
N ALA A 286 -16.98 -8.53 7.91
CA ALA A 286 -17.46 -9.70 7.18
C ALA A 286 -17.56 -10.93 8.09
N THR A 287 -18.66 -11.68 8.01
CA THR A 287 -18.99 -12.81 8.88
C THR A 287 -19.35 -14.06 8.09
N GLY A 288 -19.36 -15.23 8.72
CA GLY A 288 -19.68 -16.50 8.05
C GLY A 288 -18.51 -17.11 7.28
N LEU A 289 -17.30 -16.60 7.50
CA LEU A 289 -16.07 -17.07 6.87
C LEU A 289 -15.50 -18.26 7.66
N THR A 290 -14.54 -18.98 7.09
CA THR A 290 -13.90 -20.14 7.75
C THR A 290 -12.38 -20.02 7.66
N MET A 291 -11.70 -20.17 8.79
CA MET A 291 -10.24 -20.34 8.87
C MET A 291 -9.43 -19.38 7.99
N LEU A 292 -9.59 -18.07 8.19
CA LEU A 292 -8.78 -17.10 7.44
C LEU A 292 -7.36 -17.04 7.97
N THR A 293 -6.39 -17.15 7.06
CA THR A 293 -4.96 -17.04 7.38
C THR A 293 -4.35 -15.76 6.85
N ASP A 294 -4.91 -15.14 5.83
CA ASP A 294 -4.37 -13.91 5.26
C ASP A 294 -5.44 -13.00 4.66
N LEU A 295 -5.09 -11.71 4.52
CA LEU A 295 -5.87 -10.68 3.83
C LEU A 295 -4.98 -9.82 2.94
N ARG A 296 -5.45 -9.52 1.73
CA ARG A 296 -4.82 -8.55 0.83
C ARG A 296 -5.85 -7.81 0.00
N TRP A 297 -5.62 -6.51 -0.16
CA TRP A 297 -6.29 -5.76 -1.22
C TRP A 297 -5.68 -6.14 -2.56
N GLY A 298 -6.52 -6.55 -3.51
CA GLY A 298 -6.11 -6.67 -4.90
C GLY A 298 -5.92 -5.29 -5.54
N PRO A 299 -5.15 -5.18 -6.63
CA PRO A 299 -5.05 -3.92 -7.37
C PRO A 299 -6.38 -3.54 -8.06
N ASP A 300 -7.38 -4.42 -8.02
CA ASP A 300 -8.77 -4.15 -8.36
C ASP A 300 -9.56 -3.45 -7.25
N GLY A 301 -8.92 -3.12 -6.12
CA GLY A 301 -9.56 -2.49 -4.96
C GLY A 301 -10.47 -3.42 -4.16
N SER A 302 -10.50 -4.72 -4.48
CA SER A 302 -11.29 -5.71 -3.75
C SER A 302 -10.49 -6.33 -2.61
N LEU A 303 -11.17 -6.73 -1.53
CA LEU A 303 -10.53 -7.46 -0.43
C LEU A 303 -10.51 -8.96 -0.73
N TYR A 304 -9.34 -9.56 -0.72
CA TYR A 304 -9.16 -11.00 -0.82
C TYR A 304 -8.69 -11.59 0.50
N GLY A 305 -9.11 -12.83 0.78
CA GLY A 305 -8.66 -13.58 1.94
C GLY A 305 -8.31 -15.03 1.62
N VAL A 306 -7.34 -15.59 2.34
CA VAL A 306 -6.99 -17.02 2.24
C VAL A 306 -7.78 -17.83 3.27
N GLN A 307 -8.67 -18.70 2.79
CA GLN A 307 -9.24 -19.78 3.59
C GLN A 307 -8.28 -20.96 3.61
N PHE A 308 -7.76 -21.30 4.79
CA PHE A 308 -6.81 -22.39 4.98
C PHE A 308 -7.40 -23.76 4.62
N GLY A 309 -8.68 -23.97 4.92
CA GLY A 309 -9.38 -25.21 4.60
C GLY A 309 -10.66 -25.38 5.40
N MET A 310 -11.28 -26.54 5.23
CA MET A 310 -12.48 -26.97 5.95
C MET A 310 -12.13 -28.14 6.86
N PHE A 311 -12.50 -28.02 8.12
CA PHE A 311 -12.34 -29.07 9.12
C PHE A 311 -13.72 -29.56 9.54
N THR A 312 -13.91 -30.88 9.52
CA THR A 312 -15.16 -31.54 9.90
C THR A 312 -14.91 -32.48 11.07
N GLU A 313 -15.96 -33.12 11.58
CA GLU A 313 -15.81 -34.18 12.58
C GLU A 313 -14.93 -35.36 12.10
N GLU A 314 -14.81 -35.55 10.78
CA GLU A 314 -13.96 -36.57 10.16
C GLU A 314 -12.50 -36.10 9.98
N GLY A 315 -12.20 -34.85 10.35
CA GLY A 315 -10.90 -34.21 10.20
C GLY A 315 -10.84 -33.21 9.03
N PRO A 316 -9.62 -32.83 8.60
CA PRO A 316 -9.42 -31.88 7.52
C PRO A 316 -9.90 -32.46 6.20
N VAL A 317 -10.66 -31.67 5.45
CA VAL A 317 -11.09 -32.01 4.10
C VAL A 317 -9.93 -31.71 3.14
N PRO A 318 -9.36 -32.70 2.44
CA PRO A 318 -8.25 -32.46 1.52
C PRO A 318 -8.62 -31.43 0.45
N ASN A 319 -7.69 -30.54 0.11
CA ASN A 319 -7.82 -29.53 -0.95
C ASN A 319 -9.08 -28.65 -0.83
N SER A 320 -9.48 -28.33 0.41
CA SER A 320 -10.65 -27.47 0.69
C SER A 320 -10.28 -26.01 0.96
N GLY A 321 -8.99 -25.68 0.84
CA GLY A 321 -8.51 -24.30 0.92
C GLY A 321 -8.91 -23.51 -0.33
N ALA A 322 -8.98 -22.20 -0.16
CA ALA A 322 -9.48 -21.29 -1.19
C ALA A 322 -8.92 -19.88 -1.04
N VAL A 323 -8.91 -19.13 -2.14
CA VAL A 323 -8.86 -17.66 -2.11
C VAL A 323 -10.28 -17.15 -2.26
N LEU A 324 -10.69 -16.28 -1.35
CA LEU A 324 -12.03 -15.69 -1.29
C LEU A 324 -11.97 -14.22 -1.70
N HIS A 325 -12.99 -13.76 -2.40
CA HIS A 325 -13.30 -12.34 -2.57
C HIS A 325 -14.34 -11.92 -1.53
N ILE A 326 -13.99 -11.00 -0.63
CA ILE A 326 -14.77 -10.58 0.53
C ILE A 326 -15.38 -9.20 0.27
N LYS A 327 -16.73 -9.09 0.33
CA LYS A 327 -17.46 -7.85 0.01
C LYS A 327 -18.06 -7.15 1.24
N GLY A 328 -17.96 -7.77 2.40
CA GLY A 328 -18.57 -7.31 3.65
C GLY A 328 -19.92 -7.96 3.95
N GLY A 329 -20.36 -7.89 5.20
CA GLY A 329 -21.51 -8.62 5.70
C GLY A 329 -21.31 -10.14 5.58
N GLU A 330 -22.31 -10.85 5.06
CA GLU A 330 -22.22 -12.29 4.76
C GLU A 330 -21.94 -12.56 3.27
N ASP A 331 -21.55 -11.54 2.50
CA ASP A 331 -21.29 -11.65 1.06
C ASP A 331 -19.80 -11.86 0.75
N PHE A 332 -19.50 -13.03 0.20
CA PHE A 332 -18.20 -13.41 -0.32
C PHE A 332 -18.38 -14.48 -1.40
N ASP A 333 -17.42 -14.58 -2.31
CA ASP A 333 -17.35 -15.65 -3.31
C ASP A 333 -15.96 -16.28 -3.37
N VAL A 334 -15.88 -17.47 -3.96
CA VAL A 334 -14.64 -18.23 -4.08
C VAL A 334 -13.97 -17.85 -5.40
N ALA A 335 -12.81 -17.20 -5.32
CA ALA A 335 -12.03 -16.78 -6.46
C ALA A 335 -11.12 -17.91 -6.97
N VAL A 336 -10.54 -18.68 -6.05
CA VAL A 336 -9.76 -19.90 -6.35
C VAL A 336 -10.17 -20.99 -5.37
N GLU A 337 -10.46 -22.18 -5.87
CA GLU A 337 -10.82 -23.36 -5.06
C GLU A 337 -9.77 -24.48 -5.20
N GLY A 338 -9.87 -25.50 -4.35
CA GLY A 338 -9.08 -26.72 -4.53
C GLY A 338 -7.64 -26.64 -4.00
N LEU A 339 -7.33 -25.65 -3.16
CA LEU A 339 -5.97 -25.43 -2.66
C LEU A 339 -5.69 -26.33 -1.44
N ALA A 340 -4.49 -26.91 -1.42
CA ALA A 340 -4.01 -27.71 -0.30
C ALA A 340 -3.38 -26.77 0.73
N PHE A 341 -4.07 -26.54 1.86
CA PHE A 341 -3.56 -25.76 3.00
C PHE A 341 -2.84 -24.46 2.58
N PRO A 342 -3.50 -23.56 1.82
CA PRO A 342 -2.92 -22.27 1.47
C PRO A 342 -2.76 -21.40 2.73
N THR A 343 -1.71 -20.59 2.78
CA THR A 343 -1.36 -19.82 3.98
C THR A 343 -1.34 -18.32 3.75
N SER A 344 -0.95 -17.86 2.57
CA SER A 344 -0.79 -16.43 2.29
C SER A 344 -0.97 -16.16 0.80
N LEU A 345 -1.40 -14.93 0.48
CA LEU A 345 -1.54 -14.47 -0.89
C LEU A 345 -0.96 -13.06 -1.02
N ASP A 346 -0.44 -12.73 -2.19
CA ASP A 346 -0.12 -11.35 -2.57
C ASP A 346 -0.22 -11.17 -4.08
N PHE A 347 -0.29 -9.92 -4.54
CA PHE A 347 -0.49 -9.60 -5.96
C PHE A 347 0.69 -8.85 -6.54
N ASN A 348 1.01 -9.12 -7.81
CA ASN A 348 1.79 -8.17 -8.60
C ASN A 348 0.91 -7.01 -9.08
N ALA A 349 1.53 -5.94 -9.59
CA ALA A 349 0.81 -4.78 -10.15
C ALA A 349 -0.12 -5.12 -11.33
N GLY A 350 0.12 -6.25 -12.01
CA GLY A 350 -0.73 -6.74 -13.11
C GLY A 350 -2.01 -7.44 -12.64
N GLY A 351 -2.13 -7.73 -11.35
CA GLY A 351 -3.27 -8.46 -10.79
C GLY A 351 -3.13 -9.98 -10.80
N ASP A 352 -1.93 -10.50 -11.05
CA ASP A 352 -1.67 -11.93 -10.86
C ASP A 352 -1.49 -12.20 -9.36
N ALA A 353 -2.20 -13.20 -8.85
CA ALA A 353 -2.11 -13.61 -7.44
C ALA A 353 -1.05 -14.68 -7.26
N TYR A 354 -0.16 -14.51 -6.30
CA TYR A 354 0.78 -15.52 -5.85
C TYR A 354 0.32 -16.05 -4.51
N VAL A 355 0.20 -17.37 -4.39
CA VAL A 355 -0.38 -18.04 -3.23
C VAL A 355 0.58 -19.12 -2.73
N THR A 356 0.93 -19.08 -1.46
CA THR A 356 1.66 -20.19 -0.82
C THR A 356 0.70 -21.32 -0.51
N VAL A 357 1.06 -22.55 -0.90
CA VAL A 357 0.29 -23.78 -0.67
C VAL A 357 1.14 -24.85 -0.01
N ASN A 358 0.48 -25.86 0.55
CA ASN A 358 1.08 -26.89 1.39
C ASN A 358 1.85 -26.28 2.58
N GLY A 359 1.30 -25.23 3.19
CA GLY A 359 1.87 -24.64 4.40
C GLY A 359 1.90 -25.60 5.59
N VAL A 360 1.08 -26.66 5.52
CA VAL A 360 1.22 -27.86 6.35
C VAL A 360 1.29 -29.08 5.43
N GLY A 361 2.38 -29.82 5.50
CA GLY A 361 2.65 -30.94 4.59
C GLY A 361 3.94 -31.67 4.93
N ALA A 362 4.36 -32.56 4.04
CA ALA A 362 5.67 -33.19 4.17
C ALA A 362 6.78 -32.14 3.95
N PRO A 363 7.94 -32.26 4.63
CA PRO A 363 9.13 -31.47 4.31
C PRO A 363 9.39 -31.37 2.80
N GLY A 364 9.62 -30.15 2.31
CA GLY A 364 9.84 -29.85 0.90
C GLY A 364 8.60 -29.89 -0.01
N SER A 365 7.39 -30.12 0.51
CA SER A 365 6.15 -30.13 -0.30
C SER A 365 5.50 -28.76 -0.50
N GLY A 366 5.95 -27.75 0.26
CA GLY A 366 5.52 -26.37 0.14
C GLY A 366 5.83 -25.78 -1.23
N ALA A 367 4.91 -24.96 -1.74
CA ALA A 367 5.02 -24.35 -3.07
C ALA A 367 4.39 -22.96 -3.14
N VAL A 368 4.75 -22.22 -4.19
CA VAL A 368 4.11 -20.98 -4.62
C VAL A 368 3.40 -21.23 -5.95
N MET A 369 2.11 -20.92 -5.98
CA MET A 369 1.26 -21.00 -7.17
C MET A 369 0.90 -19.58 -7.62
N MET A 370 0.96 -19.31 -8.93
CA MET A 370 0.49 -18.05 -9.52
C MET A 370 -0.83 -18.26 -10.27
N PHE A 371 -1.79 -17.37 -10.06
CA PHE A 371 -3.08 -17.32 -10.75
C PHE A 371 -3.17 -16.01 -11.52
N ALA A 372 -3.14 -16.12 -12.85
CA ALA A 372 -3.05 -14.96 -13.71
C ALA A 372 -4.35 -14.14 -13.70
N GLY A 373 -4.24 -12.81 -13.57
CA GLY A 373 -5.36 -11.88 -13.63
C GLY A 373 -6.51 -12.20 -12.66
N LEU A 374 -6.19 -12.69 -11.45
CA LEU A 374 -7.20 -13.01 -10.42
C LEU A 374 -7.87 -11.75 -9.86
N ALA A 375 -7.07 -10.69 -9.70
CA ALA A 375 -7.50 -9.38 -9.29
C ALA A 375 -6.93 -8.39 -10.31
N PRO A 376 -7.36 -8.46 -11.59
CA PRO A 376 -6.80 -7.60 -12.62
C PRO A 376 -6.99 -6.19 -12.10
N ALA A 377 -5.89 -5.42 -12.01
CA ALA A 377 -5.97 -4.03 -11.57
C ALA A 377 -7.19 -3.45 -12.24
N MET A 378 -8.09 -2.82 -11.45
CA MET A 378 -9.30 -2.23 -12.03
C MET A 378 -8.74 -1.44 -13.20
N MET A 379 -9.06 -1.89 -14.42
CA MET A 379 -9.14 -0.97 -15.51
C MET A 379 -10.31 -0.14 -15.06
N ASP A 380 -10.01 0.80 -14.16
CA ASP A 380 -10.83 1.91 -13.74
C ASP A 380 -11.66 2.23 -14.95
N ASP A 381 -12.96 1.96 -14.92
CA ASP A 381 -13.84 1.89 -16.10
C ASP A 381 -13.36 2.96 -17.12
N MET A 382 -12.50 2.58 -18.07
CA MET A 382 -11.73 3.52 -18.91
C MET A 382 -10.93 4.69 -18.26
N HIS A 383 -9.91 4.49 -17.40
CA HIS A 383 -8.76 5.42 -17.33
C HIS A 383 -7.58 4.88 -18.15
N MET A 384 -7.61 5.25 -19.44
CA MET A 384 -6.54 5.13 -20.43
C MET A 384 -5.33 6.01 -20.05
N GLY A 385 -4.69 5.78 -18.90
CA GLY A 385 -3.92 6.87 -18.29
C GLY A 385 -4.78 8.14 -18.15
N PRO A 386 -4.21 9.31 -17.88
CA PRO A 386 -4.96 10.54 -18.06
C PRO A 386 -5.43 10.61 -19.52
N ASP A 387 -6.72 10.90 -19.76
CA ASP A 387 -7.19 11.19 -21.12
C ASP A 387 -6.57 12.51 -21.59
N CYS A 388 -5.38 12.38 -22.18
CA CYS A 388 -4.60 13.45 -22.76
C CYS A 388 -4.81 13.55 -24.27
N SER A 389 -5.87 12.93 -24.82
CA SER A 389 -6.07 12.78 -26.27
C SER A 389 -6.30 14.10 -27.04
N GLY A 390 -6.38 15.24 -26.35
CA GLY A 390 -6.38 16.59 -26.90
C GLY A 390 -5.28 17.52 -26.38
N LEU A 391 -4.31 16.99 -25.63
CA LEU A 391 -3.23 17.75 -25.00
C LEU A 391 -1.88 17.48 -25.66
N PRO A 392 -0.93 18.44 -25.62
CA PRO A 392 0.37 18.28 -26.23
C PRO A 392 1.16 17.15 -25.57
N SER A 393 1.93 16.42 -26.38
CA SER A 393 2.89 15.45 -25.85
C SER A 393 4.01 16.17 -25.07
N HIS A 394 4.78 15.40 -24.28
CA HIS A 394 5.98 15.93 -23.61
C HIS A 394 6.94 16.59 -24.61
N GLU A 395 7.14 15.99 -25.77
CA GLU A 395 8.04 16.50 -26.82
C GLU A 395 7.52 17.82 -27.41
N ASP A 396 6.22 17.88 -27.75
CA ASP A 396 5.60 19.09 -28.31
C ASP A 396 5.62 20.25 -27.31
N LEU A 397 5.27 19.97 -26.05
CA LEU A 397 5.31 20.96 -24.98
C LEU A 397 6.74 21.46 -24.74
N THR A 398 7.73 20.55 -24.76
CA THR A 398 9.14 20.92 -24.59
C THR A 398 9.62 21.80 -25.74
N ALA A 399 9.28 21.44 -26.97
CA ALA A 399 9.68 22.18 -28.17
C ALA A 399 9.07 23.59 -28.17
N ALA A 400 7.76 23.72 -27.91
CA ALA A 400 7.07 25.00 -27.82
C ALA A 400 7.65 25.88 -26.71
N LEU A 401 7.84 25.31 -25.51
CA LEU A 401 8.40 26.02 -24.37
C LEU A 401 9.81 26.56 -24.67
N LYS A 402 10.69 25.70 -25.19
CA LYS A 402 12.07 26.10 -25.52
C LYS A 402 12.10 27.17 -26.60
N ALA A 403 11.26 27.06 -27.63
CA ALA A 403 11.17 28.06 -28.68
C ALA A 403 10.79 29.44 -28.12
N VAL A 404 9.70 29.54 -27.37
CA VAL A 404 9.19 30.79 -26.79
C VAL A 404 10.19 31.43 -25.80
N VAL A 405 10.81 30.61 -24.94
CA VAL A 405 11.82 31.11 -23.99
C VAL A 405 13.05 31.62 -24.75
N SER A 406 13.49 30.91 -25.79
CA SER A 406 14.68 31.27 -26.56
C SER A 406 14.52 32.50 -27.46
N GLU A 407 13.29 32.76 -27.95
CA GLU A 407 12.98 33.96 -28.75
C GLU A 407 13.21 35.24 -27.94
N GLY A 408 12.99 35.17 -26.62
CA GLY A 408 13.13 36.30 -25.70
C GLY A 408 11.99 37.30 -25.83
N GLY A 409 12.20 38.53 -25.36
CA GLY A 409 11.16 39.57 -25.39
C GLY A 409 9.95 39.28 -24.50
N ASN A 410 10.16 38.55 -23.39
CA ASN A 410 9.12 38.13 -22.45
C ASN A 410 9.07 38.98 -21.16
N SER A 411 9.89 40.04 -21.09
CA SER A 411 10.20 40.79 -19.86
C SER A 411 10.73 39.88 -18.73
N GLY A 412 10.70 40.37 -17.48
CA GLY A 412 11.09 39.62 -16.29
C GLY A 412 12.60 39.42 -16.16
N PHE A 413 12.97 38.35 -15.48
CA PHE A 413 14.37 38.01 -15.21
C PHE A 413 15.05 37.31 -16.39
N GLY A 414 14.28 36.78 -17.34
CA GLY A 414 14.79 36.00 -18.47
C GLY A 414 15.26 34.61 -18.03
N PHE A 415 14.58 34.03 -17.03
CA PHE A 415 14.91 32.70 -16.51
C PHE A 415 14.29 31.57 -17.33
N ASN A 416 14.81 30.37 -17.09
CA ASN A 416 14.19 29.15 -17.58
C ASN A 416 12.91 28.84 -16.80
N MET A 417 12.03 28.09 -17.45
CA MET A 417 10.65 27.87 -17.00
C MET A 417 10.36 26.38 -16.84
N TRP A 418 9.45 26.06 -15.93
CA TRP A 418 8.68 24.82 -15.92
C TRP A 418 7.36 25.02 -16.65
N ALA A 419 6.92 24.00 -17.38
CA ALA A 419 5.58 23.92 -17.96
C ALA A 419 4.91 22.61 -17.58
N SER A 420 3.60 22.67 -17.32
CA SER A 420 2.78 21.51 -17.00
C SER A 420 1.43 21.59 -17.71
N THR A 421 0.92 20.46 -18.20
CA THR A 421 -0.44 20.35 -18.70
C THR A 421 -1.27 19.42 -17.82
N VAL A 422 -2.55 19.73 -17.70
CA VAL A 422 -3.53 18.87 -17.00
C VAL A 422 -4.75 18.63 -17.87
N ASN A 423 -5.32 17.43 -17.79
CA ASN A 423 -6.61 17.11 -18.40
C ASN A 423 -7.78 17.73 -17.61
N ARG A 424 -9.01 17.50 -18.09
CA ARG A 424 -10.23 18.01 -17.46
C ARG A 424 -10.46 17.52 -16.04
N ASP A 425 -9.97 16.33 -15.72
CA ASP A 425 -10.07 15.73 -14.39
C ASP A 425 -8.98 16.22 -13.41
N GLY A 426 -8.08 17.08 -13.89
CA GLY A 426 -6.99 17.66 -13.09
C GLY A 426 -5.77 16.75 -12.98
N GLU A 427 -5.69 15.72 -13.80
CA GLU A 427 -4.54 14.82 -13.89
C GLU A 427 -3.48 15.41 -14.81
N VAL A 428 -2.23 15.32 -14.38
CA VAL A 428 -1.11 15.88 -15.13
C VAL A 428 -0.79 15.00 -16.34
N CYS A 429 -0.74 15.61 -17.52
CA CYS A 429 -0.46 14.96 -18.80
C CYS A 429 1.00 15.06 -19.24
N ALA A 430 1.65 16.19 -18.96
CA ALA A 430 3.06 16.39 -19.26
C ALA A 430 3.67 17.43 -18.31
N ILE A 431 4.95 17.23 -17.97
CA ILE A 431 5.78 18.23 -17.28
C ILE A 431 7.12 18.33 -17.99
N THR A 432 7.58 19.55 -18.24
CA THR A 432 8.88 19.80 -18.87
C THR A 432 9.48 21.12 -18.40
N PHE A 433 10.70 21.41 -18.87
CA PHE A 433 11.40 22.66 -18.61
C PHE A 433 12.20 23.16 -19.82
N SER A 434 12.50 24.46 -19.82
CA SER A 434 13.22 25.10 -20.93
C SER A 434 14.74 24.99 -20.86
N GLY A 435 15.31 24.83 -19.66
CA GLY A 435 16.75 24.68 -19.45
C GLY A 435 17.35 23.39 -20.03
N GLU A 436 18.66 23.25 -19.91
CA GLU A 436 19.37 22.01 -20.25
C GLU A 436 19.31 21.01 -19.08
N HIS A 437 19.23 21.52 -17.86
CA HIS A 437 19.18 20.74 -16.63
C HIS A 437 18.02 21.21 -15.74
N ARG A 438 17.49 20.28 -14.93
CA ARG A 438 16.37 20.55 -14.00
C ARG A 438 16.61 21.71 -13.01
N GLY A 439 17.88 22.05 -12.77
CA GLY A 439 18.30 23.13 -11.87
C GLY A 439 18.52 24.49 -12.56
N ASP A 440 18.34 24.58 -13.87
CA ASP A 440 18.52 25.84 -14.63
C ASP A 440 17.32 26.79 -14.47
N GLN A 441 16.23 26.28 -13.93
CA GLN A 441 15.00 26.98 -13.53
C GLN A 441 14.76 26.80 -12.03
N PHE A 442 13.89 27.58 -11.43
CA PHE A 442 13.60 27.45 -10.00
C PHE A 442 13.02 26.07 -9.65
N PRO A 443 13.65 25.29 -8.74
CA PRO A 443 13.16 23.94 -8.43
C PRO A 443 11.75 23.92 -7.84
N GLY A 444 11.39 24.96 -7.07
CA GLY A 444 10.04 25.09 -6.49
C GLY A 444 8.94 25.34 -7.53
N SER A 445 9.30 25.71 -8.76
CA SER A 445 8.34 26.07 -9.79
C SER A 445 7.68 24.88 -10.49
N ARG A 446 8.22 23.65 -10.38
CA ARG A 446 7.57 22.44 -10.93
C ARG A 446 6.17 22.21 -10.34
N ALA A 447 6.05 22.31 -9.01
CA ALA A 447 4.77 22.16 -8.34
C ALA A 447 3.82 23.34 -8.65
N ILE A 448 4.38 24.55 -8.75
CA ILE A 448 3.61 25.78 -9.03
C ILE A 448 3.06 25.76 -10.46
N SER A 449 3.83 25.31 -11.45
CA SER A 449 3.35 25.21 -12.83
C SER A 449 2.16 24.25 -12.93
N ALA A 450 2.25 23.08 -12.29
CA ALA A 450 1.16 22.10 -12.26
C ALA A 450 -0.08 22.64 -11.50
N ALA A 451 0.10 23.30 -10.35
CA ALA A 451 -1.01 23.89 -9.60
C ALA A 451 -1.68 25.07 -10.34
N LYS A 452 -0.91 25.87 -11.09
CA LYS A 452 -1.46 26.91 -11.97
C LYS A 452 -2.28 26.32 -13.12
N ALA A 453 -1.80 25.22 -13.72
CA ALA A 453 -2.55 24.48 -14.73
C ALA A 453 -3.87 23.97 -14.13
N ASN A 454 -3.80 23.31 -12.97
CA ASN A 454 -4.98 22.85 -12.23
C ASN A 454 -5.96 23.98 -11.90
N THR A 455 -5.47 25.15 -11.54
CA THR A 455 -6.30 26.33 -11.27
C THR A 455 -7.06 26.76 -12.53
N ALA A 456 -6.36 26.99 -13.64
CA ALA A 456 -7.02 27.40 -14.88
C ALA A 456 -8.01 26.34 -15.40
N ASN A 457 -7.69 25.06 -15.21
CA ASN A 457 -8.59 23.94 -15.49
C ASN A 457 -9.85 24.00 -14.61
N SER A 458 -9.69 24.22 -13.31
CA SER A 458 -10.79 24.18 -12.33
C SER A 458 -11.77 25.35 -12.47
N PHE A 459 -11.30 26.51 -12.94
CA PHE A 459 -12.09 27.74 -13.02
C PHE A 459 -12.48 28.13 -14.45
N SER A 460 -12.31 27.23 -15.41
CA SER A 460 -12.75 27.40 -16.80
C SER A 460 -13.82 26.37 -17.19
N LEU A 461 -14.74 26.80 -18.05
CA LEU A 461 -15.90 26.07 -18.56
C LEU A 461 -15.90 26.08 -20.09
N PRO A 462 -16.64 25.18 -20.76
CA PRO A 462 -16.67 25.13 -22.23
C PRO A 462 -17.06 26.44 -22.93
N GLY A 463 -17.74 27.35 -22.25
CA GLY A 463 -18.15 28.65 -22.80
C GLY A 463 -17.49 29.87 -22.14
N PHE A 464 -16.54 29.68 -21.22
CA PHE A 464 -15.94 30.78 -20.46
C PHE A 464 -14.63 30.36 -19.79
N ALA A 465 -13.58 31.16 -19.91
CA ALA A 465 -12.26 30.89 -19.33
C ALA A 465 -11.87 31.91 -18.26
N LEU A 466 -11.21 31.41 -17.21
CA LEU A 466 -10.48 32.23 -16.25
C LEU A 466 -9.04 31.74 -16.19
N SER A 467 -8.10 32.65 -16.46
CA SER A 467 -6.71 32.40 -16.13
C SER A 467 -6.50 32.51 -14.62
N SER A 468 -5.46 31.85 -14.13
CA SER A 468 -4.98 32.06 -12.75
C SER A 468 -4.69 33.53 -12.44
N ALA A 469 -4.33 34.33 -13.46
CA ALA A 469 -4.09 35.77 -13.32
C ALA A 469 -5.35 36.53 -12.94
N ASN A 470 -6.49 36.15 -13.55
CA ASN A 470 -7.76 36.82 -13.31
C ASN A 470 -8.26 36.62 -11.87
N LEU A 471 -7.81 35.56 -11.19
CA LEU A 471 -8.27 35.25 -9.84
C LEU A 471 -7.62 36.11 -8.74
N PHE A 472 -6.55 36.85 -9.03
CA PHE A 472 -5.79 37.53 -7.99
C PHE A 472 -6.66 38.45 -7.14
N SER A 473 -7.33 39.45 -7.74
CA SER A 473 -8.11 40.43 -6.99
C SER A 473 -9.32 39.82 -6.28
N ALA A 474 -9.97 38.84 -6.92
CA ALA A 474 -11.13 38.15 -6.33
C ALA A 474 -10.77 37.35 -5.07
N THR A 475 -9.51 36.96 -4.92
CA THR A 475 -9.01 36.12 -3.82
C THR A 475 -8.30 36.88 -2.72
N GLN A 476 -8.18 38.21 -2.83
CA GLN A 476 -7.58 39.04 -1.78
C GLN A 476 -8.50 39.21 -0.56
N PRO A 477 -7.95 39.52 0.63
CA PRO A 477 -8.76 39.80 1.83
C PRO A 477 -9.87 40.82 1.57
N GLY A 478 -11.11 40.41 1.85
CA GLY A 478 -12.31 41.25 1.66
C GLY A 478 -12.97 41.13 0.29
N ALA A 479 -12.40 40.36 -0.64
CA ALA A 479 -13.03 40.02 -1.92
C ALA A 479 -13.89 38.75 -1.83
N SER A 480 -14.69 38.48 -2.86
CA SER A 480 -15.75 37.45 -2.83
C SER A 480 -15.23 36.00 -2.85
N LEU A 481 -14.01 35.77 -3.33
CA LEU A 481 -13.36 34.46 -3.39
C LEU A 481 -12.17 34.38 -2.41
N PHE A 482 -12.16 35.21 -1.35
CA PHE A 482 -11.13 35.11 -0.33
C PHE A 482 -11.09 33.70 0.29
N GLY A 483 -9.89 33.11 0.38
CA GLY A 483 -9.67 31.73 0.85
C GLY A 483 -9.68 30.67 -0.26
N LEU A 484 -9.89 31.05 -1.53
CA LEU A 484 -9.87 30.10 -2.65
C LEU A 484 -8.54 29.32 -2.76
N ALA A 485 -7.42 29.99 -2.50
CA ALA A 485 -6.08 29.38 -2.48
C ALA A 485 -5.91 28.34 -1.37
N ASP A 486 -6.66 28.47 -0.26
CA ASP A 486 -6.58 27.57 0.90
C ASP A 486 -7.60 26.41 0.81
N GLY A 487 -8.68 26.59 0.03
CA GLY A 487 -9.79 25.65 -0.05
C GLY A 487 -9.55 24.42 -0.93
N ASN A 488 -8.47 24.40 -1.72
CA ASN A 488 -8.08 23.27 -2.57
C ASN A 488 -6.59 22.96 -2.32
N PRO A 489 -6.26 22.01 -1.43
CA PRO A 489 -4.89 21.72 -1.07
C PRO A 489 -4.11 21.08 -2.23
N LEU A 490 -2.79 21.31 -2.23
CA LEU A 490 -1.86 20.62 -3.13
C LEU A 490 -1.65 19.19 -2.65
N ASN A 491 -1.62 18.22 -3.58
CA ASN A 491 -1.27 16.84 -3.27
C ASN A 491 0.25 16.72 -3.04
N VAL A 492 0.67 16.87 -1.80
CA VAL A 492 2.10 16.85 -1.43
C VAL A 492 2.76 15.49 -1.68
N GLN A 493 2.02 14.39 -1.54
CA GLN A 493 2.56 13.05 -1.80
C GLN A 493 2.91 12.90 -3.28
N ALA A 494 1.98 13.23 -4.19
CA ALA A 494 2.23 13.16 -5.62
C ALA A 494 3.34 14.13 -6.09
N VAL A 495 3.37 15.35 -5.56
CA VAL A 495 4.33 16.38 -6.00
C VAL A 495 5.78 16.00 -5.66
N TYR A 496 6.01 15.31 -4.55
CA TYR A 496 7.35 14.92 -4.09
C TYR A 496 7.69 13.44 -4.29
N ALA A 497 6.80 12.66 -4.92
CA ALA A 497 7.04 11.26 -5.25
C ALA A 497 8.17 11.07 -6.27
N GLY A 498 8.79 9.89 -6.22
CA GLY A 498 9.79 9.43 -7.18
C GLY A 498 11.16 10.12 -7.10
N HIS A 499 12.04 9.77 -8.04
CA HIS A 499 13.41 10.25 -8.05
C HIS A 499 13.53 11.63 -8.72
N GLY A 500 14.23 12.57 -8.07
CA GLY A 500 14.40 13.92 -8.59
C GLY A 500 15.14 14.02 -9.93
N GLU A 501 15.81 12.96 -10.40
CA GLU A 501 16.36 12.91 -11.76
C GLU A 501 15.30 12.82 -12.86
N GLU A 502 14.12 12.31 -12.55
CA GLU A 502 13.02 12.11 -13.51
C GLU A 502 12.17 13.38 -13.67
N PHE A 503 12.33 14.36 -12.77
CA PHE A 503 11.55 15.59 -12.78
C PHE A 503 11.77 16.39 -14.08
N GLY A 504 10.68 16.61 -14.81
CA GLY A 504 10.64 17.28 -16.11
C GLY A 504 10.95 16.39 -17.31
N THR A 505 11.13 15.09 -17.11
CA THR A 505 11.26 14.13 -18.20
C THR A 505 9.89 13.58 -18.62
N ALA A 506 9.84 12.79 -19.69
CA ALA A 506 8.61 12.10 -20.09
C ALA A 506 8.09 11.08 -19.04
N HIS A 507 8.94 10.70 -18.08
CA HIS A 507 8.60 9.80 -16.96
C HIS A 507 8.51 10.56 -15.63
N ASP A 508 8.23 11.86 -15.67
CA ASP A 508 8.06 12.66 -14.46
C ASP A 508 6.99 12.00 -13.54
N PRO A 509 7.28 11.71 -12.26
CA PRO A 509 6.38 10.97 -11.36
C PRO A 509 5.04 11.63 -11.08
N LEU A 510 4.89 12.92 -11.40
CA LEU A 510 3.64 13.64 -11.25
C LEU A 510 2.71 13.43 -12.46
N VAL A 511 3.20 12.91 -13.58
CA VAL A 511 2.36 12.51 -14.73
C VAL A 511 1.42 11.37 -14.33
N GLY A 512 0.14 11.52 -14.69
CA GLY A 512 -0.93 10.60 -14.29
C GLY A 512 -1.49 10.86 -12.88
N GLN A 513 -0.91 11.78 -12.12
CA GLN A 513 -1.38 12.12 -10.78
C GLN A 513 -2.24 13.39 -10.80
N ARG A 514 -3.17 13.48 -9.83
CA ARG A 514 -3.94 14.70 -9.57
C ARG A 514 -3.15 15.61 -8.64
N VAL A 515 -2.67 16.73 -9.18
CA VAL A 515 -1.82 17.67 -8.44
C VAL A 515 -2.60 18.49 -7.40
N GLY A 516 -3.87 18.80 -7.66
CA GLY A 516 -4.66 19.71 -6.83
C GLY A 516 -4.05 21.10 -6.74
N GLY A 517 -4.39 21.84 -5.67
CA GLY A 517 -3.85 23.18 -5.44
C GLY A 517 -4.55 24.28 -6.24
N THR A 518 -4.76 25.44 -5.60
CA THR A 518 -5.19 26.67 -6.28
C THR A 518 -4.13 27.76 -6.14
N ILE A 519 -3.65 28.29 -7.27
CA ILE A 519 -2.71 29.40 -7.37
C ILE A 519 -3.39 30.60 -8.02
N SER A 520 -3.60 31.67 -7.24
CA SER A 520 -4.31 32.88 -7.67
C SER A 520 -3.40 33.97 -8.23
N PHE A 521 -2.22 33.61 -8.75
CA PHE A 521 -1.34 34.52 -9.49
C PHE A 521 -1.00 33.95 -10.86
N ALA A 522 -0.63 34.83 -11.77
CA ALA A 522 -0.62 34.60 -13.20
C ALA A 522 0.35 33.49 -13.68
N GLY A 523 0.02 32.83 -14.80
CA GLY A 523 0.82 31.77 -15.44
C GLY A 523 0.07 30.47 -15.79
N GLY A 524 -1.18 30.32 -15.39
CA GLY A 524 -2.10 29.24 -15.77
C GLY A 524 -3.20 29.71 -16.73
N LEU A 525 -3.41 28.96 -17.81
CA LEU A 525 -4.37 29.23 -18.90
C LEU A 525 -5.13 27.95 -19.28
N ALA A 526 -6.42 28.06 -19.59
CA ALA A 526 -7.20 26.94 -20.12
C ALA A 526 -6.85 26.68 -21.60
N LEU A 527 -7.00 25.43 -22.03
CA LEU A 527 -6.67 24.95 -23.37
C LEU A 527 -7.95 24.56 -24.12
N TYR A 528 -8.19 25.22 -25.25
CA TYR A 528 -9.32 24.98 -26.14
C TYR A 528 -8.80 24.58 -27.52
N ASP A 529 -9.22 23.41 -28.01
CA ASP A 529 -8.81 22.93 -29.33
C ASP A 529 -9.43 23.77 -30.47
N ALA A 530 -9.09 23.44 -31.72
CA ALA A 530 -9.56 24.16 -32.91
C ALA A 530 -11.10 24.16 -33.09
N ASP A 531 -11.83 23.24 -32.42
CA ASP A 531 -13.28 23.20 -32.43
C ASP A 531 -13.89 23.99 -31.24
N GLY A 532 -13.05 24.61 -30.41
CA GLY A 532 -13.44 25.33 -29.20
C GLY A 532 -13.79 24.41 -28.03
N VAL A 533 -13.37 23.14 -28.07
CA VAL A 533 -13.59 22.18 -26.97
C VAL A 533 -12.53 22.42 -25.90
N LEU A 534 -12.99 22.59 -24.65
CA LEU A 534 -12.11 22.68 -23.49
C LEU A 534 -11.50 21.31 -23.19
N VAL A 535 -10.20 21.15 -23.48
CA VAL A 535 -9.46 19.88 -23.37
C VAL A 535 -8.60 19.78 -22.11
N GLY A 536 -8.33 20.90 -21.45
CA GLY A 536 -7.51 20.92 -20.23
C GLY A 536 -6.96 22.30 -19.92
N ALA A 537 -5.77 22.35 -19.34
CA ALA A 537 -5.06 23.60 -19.05
C ALA A 537 -3.53 23.46 -19.11
N LEU A 538 -2.88 24.60 -19.27
CA LEU A 538 -1.43 24.80 -19.26
C LEU A 538 -1.06 25.68 -18.08
N GLY A 539 0.05 25.38 -17.41
CA GLY A 539 0.60 26.21 -16.35
C GLY A 539 2.11 26.35 -16.46
N LEU A 540 2.59 27.58 -16.27
CA LEU A 540 3.98 27.98 -16.39
C LEU A 540 4.47 28.60 -15.07
N SER A 541 5.70 28.27 -14.70
CA SER A 541 6.38 28.97 -13.61
C SER A 541 7.89 28.90 -13.73
N GLY A 542 8.56 30.03 -13.47
CA GLY A 542 10.02 30.10 -13.41
C GLY A 542 10.57 31.52 -13.34
N ASP A 543 9.72 32.52 -13.56
CA ASP A 543 10.08 33.93 -13.55
C ASP A 543 9.06 34.74 -12.69
N SER A 544 8.85 36.02 -13.00
CA SER A 544 7.76 36.81 -12.42
C SER A 544 6.39 36.29 -12.87
N ALA A 545 5.34 36.48 -12.08
CA ALA A 545 4.00 36.02 -12.43
C ALA A 545 3.51 36.57 -13.80
N CYS A 546 3.81 37.84 -14.11
CA CYS A 546 3.44 38.43 -15.39
C CYS A 546 4.20 37.79 -16.56
N THR A 547 5.50 37.51 -16.38
CA THR A 547 6.31 36.80 -17.37
C THR A 547 5.86 35.36 -17.54
N ASP A 548 5.51 34.67 -16.46
CA ASP A 548 4.90 33.33 -16.50
C ASP A 548 3.65 33.33 -17.39
N HIS A 549 2.79 34.36 -17.26
CA HIS A 549 1.58 34.50 -18.09
C HIS A 549 1.87 34.81 -19.55
N ILE A 550 2.82 35.71 -19.82
CA ILE A 550 3.26 36.04 -21.18
C ILE A 550 3.77 34.79 -21.90
N ILE A 551 4.62 34.01 -21.24
CA ILE A 551 5.16 32.77 -21.79
C ILE A 551 4.04 31.73 -21.94
N ALA A 552 3.14 31.59 -20.95
CA ALA A 552 2.01 30.69 -21.06
C ALA A 552 1.12 31.01 -22.26
N TRP A 553 0.85 32.29 -22.51
CA TRP A 553 0.05 32.74 -23.65
C TRP A 553 0.70 32.36 -24.97
N LYS A 554 1.98 32.71 -25.15
CA LYS A 554 2.75 32.39 -26.37
C LYS A 554 2.92 30.89 -26.58
N VAL A 555 3.08 30.10 -25.52
CA VAL A 555 3.14 28.62 -25.63
C VAL A 555 1.78 28.06 -26.01
N ARG A 556 0.68 28.57 -25.43
CA ARG A 556 -0.68 28.15 -25.81
C ARG A 556 -0.99 28.45 -27.28
N ASP A 557 -0.62 29.64 -27.75
CA ASP A 557 -0.71 30.08 -29.16
C ASP A 557 0.13 29.16 -30.07
N ALA A 558 1.40 28.92 -29.73
CA ALA A 558 2.29 28.05 -30.50
C ALA A 558 1.79 26.59 -30.61
N LEU A 559 0.97 26.15 -29.64
CA LEU A 559 0.33 24.83 -29.64
C LEU A 559 -1.02 24.80 -30.36
N GLY A 560 -1.58 25.96 -30.75
CA GLY A 560 -2.89 26.06 -31.38
C GLY A 560 -4.05 25.69 -30.45
N LEU A 561 -3.89 25.93 -29.15
CA LEU A 561 -4.86 25.56 -28.10
C LEU A 561 -5.50 26.78 -27.42
N ASP A 562 -5.57 27.89 -28.13
CA ASP A 562 -5.95 29.22 -27.67
C ASP A 562 -7.34 29.67 -28.15
N ASN A 563 -8.20 28.75 -28.61
CA ASN A 563 -9.56 29.01 -29.13
C ASN A 563 -10.56 29.39 -28.01
N VAL A 564 -10.24 30.41 -27.22
CA VAL A 564 -10.97 30.80 -26.01
C VAL A 564 -12.32 31.44 -26.38
N PRO A 565 -13.45 30.92 -25.87
CA PRO A 565 -14.78 31.37 -26.28
C PRO A 565 -15.21 32.71 -25.66
N ALA A 566 -14.80 32.96 -24.42
CA ALA A 566 -15.10 34.17 -23.66
C ALA A 566 -14.23 34.23 -22.40
N GLY A 567 -14.02 35.42 -21.86
CA GLY A 567 -13.43 35.62 -20.53
C GLY A 567 -13.67 37.02 -19.98
N VAL A 568 -12.99 37.34 -18.87
CA VAL A 568 -13.19 38.58 -18.09
C VAL A 568 -12.36 39.77 -18.58
N SER A 569 -11.40 39.55 -19.48
CA SER A 569 -10.55 40.62 -19.97
C SER A 569 -11.36 41.63 -20.81
N PRO A 570 -10.87 42.87 -20.97
CA PRO A 570 -11.51 43.86 -21.84
C PRO A 570 -11.65 43.43 -23.31
N THR A 571 -10.81 42.51 -23.78
CA THR A 571 -10.87 41.92 -25.12
C THR A 571 -11.86 40.75 -25.20
N GLY A 572 -12.45 40.34 -24.07
CA GLY A 572 -13.43 39.27 -24.00
C GLY A 572 -12.81 37.88 -23.90
N ASP A 573 -11.55 37.78 -23.46
CA ASP A 573 -10.77 36.55 -23.31
C ASP A 573 -10.25 36.39 -21.87
N ASP A 574 -9.35 35.43 -21.63
CA ASP A 574 -8.75 35.12 -20.33
C ASP A 574 -7.39 35.78 -20.09
N ASN A 575 -7.04 36.81 -20.87
CA ASN A 575 -5.78 37.51 -20.72
C ASN A 575 -5.64 38.16 -19.32
N ILE A 576 -4.40 38.39 -18.91
CA ILE A 576 -4.08 39.13 -17.70
C ILE A 576 -4.64 40.55 -17.78
N VAL A 577 -5.32 41.00 -16.73
CA VAL A 577 -5.91 42.34 -16.65
C VAL A 577 -5.12 43.15 -15.65
N TYR A 578 -4.54 44.27 -16.07
CA TYR A 578 -3.82 45.18 -15.18
C TYR A 578 -4.72 46.34 -14.76
N GLY A 579 -5.02 46.43 -13.46
CA GLY A 579 -5.85 47.48 -12.87
C GLY A 579 -7.29 47.53 -13.41
N GLY A 580 -8.11 48.43 -12.85
CA GLY A 580 -9.47 48.72 -13.35
C GLY A 580 -10.63 48.40 -12.40
N GLY A 581 -10.39 47.74 -11.26
CA GLY A 581 -11.38 47.59 -10.19
C GLY A 581 -12.59 46.74 -10.54
N ALA A 582 -12.50 45.93 -11.61
CA ALA A 582 -13.55 44.99 -12.02
C ALA A 582 -13.54 43.68 -11.22
N GLY A 583 -12.60 43.53 -10.27
CA GLY A 583 -12.49 42.37 -9.38
C GLY A 583 -11.67 41.21 -9.94
N TRP A 584 -11.14 41.35 -11.17
CA TRP A 584 -10.38 40.31 -11.88
C TRP A 584 -8.97 40.76 -12.28
N ASP A 585 -8.50 41.86 -11.70
CA ASP A 585 -7.19 42.42 -12.02
C ASP A 585 -6.05 41.71 -11.27
N HIS A 586 -4.89 41.68 -11.93
CA HIS A 586 -3.61 41.22 -11.39
C HIS A 586 -2.68 42.43 -11.16
N PRO A 587 -1.82 42.41 -10.13
CA PRO A 587 -0.83 43.44 -9.91
C PRO A 587 0.14 43.56 -11.10
N GLU A 588 0.54 44.78 -11.41
CA GLU A 588 1.63 45.04 -12.35
C GLU A 588 2.97 44.52 -11.77
N CYS A 589 3.73 43.77 -12.57
CA CYS A 589 5.06 43.29 -12.17
C CYS A 589 6.14 44.31 -12.54
N ASP A 590 6.14 44.75 -13.80
CA ASP A 590 6.99 45.81 -14.35
C ASP A 590 6.34 46.41 -15.61
N ALA A 591 6.85 47.56 -16.04
CA ALA A 591 6.26 48.31 -17.16
C ALA A 591 6.32 47.55 -18.50
N ASP A 592 7.42 46.85 -18.77
CA ASP A 592 7.63 46.14 -20.03
C ASP A 592 6.70 44.91 -20.09
N ALA A 593 6.55 44.16 -18.99
CA ALA A 593 5.64 43.04 -18.87
C ALA A 593 4.17 43.49 -18.97
N THR A 594 3.83 44.65 -18.43
CA THR A 594 2.49 45.23 -18.57
C THR A 594 2.22 45.64 -20.02
N GLU A 595 3.18 46.25 -20.72
CA GLU A 595 3.05 46.58 -22.14
C GLU A 595 2.83 45.33 -22.99
N ILE A 596 3.70 44.31 -22.83
CA ILE A 596 3.58 43.04 -23.55
C ILE A 596 2.26 42.34 -23.21
N GLY A 597 1.91 42.23 -21.92
CA GLY A 597 0.69 41.55 -21.49
C GLY A 597 -0.58 42.18 -22.08
N ASN A 598 -0.64 43.51 -22.19
CA ASN A 598 -1.77 44.19 -22.85
C ASN A 598 -1.78 43.97 -24.38
N ALA A 599 -0.62 43.75 -24.99
CA ALA A 599 -0.47 43.53 -26.43
C ALA A 599 -0.74 42.07 -26.85
N LEU A 600 -0.71 41.09 -25.93
CA LEU A 600 -0.86 39.66 -26.22
C LEU A 600 -2.05 39.34 -27.15
N PRO A 601 -3.29 39.83 -26.94
CA PRO A 601 -4.41 39.48 -27.81
C PRO A 601 -4.33 40.11 -29.21
N THR A 602 -3.41 41.05 -29.43
CA THR A 602 -3.14 41.66 -30.75
C THR A 602 -1.97 40.99 -31.45
N ASP A 603 -0.90 40.69 -30.72
CA ASP A 603 0.32 40.11 -31.26
C ASP A 603 0.21 38.58 -31.44
N TYR A 604 -0.60 37.93 -30.60
CA TYR A 604 -0.89 36.50 -30.55
C TYR A 604 -2.42 36.32 -30.36
N PRO A 605 -3.22 36.60 -31.41
CA PRO A 605 -4.68 36.63 -31.33
C PRO A 605 -5.26 35.22 -31.14
N ILE A 606 -6.26 35.11 -30.25
CA ILE A 606 -6.94 33.84 -29.98
C ILE A 606 -7.71 33.28 -31.19
N GLY A 607 -7.50 32.00 -31.49
CA GLY A 607 -8.32 31.23 -32.44
C GLY A 607 -8.08 31.53 -33.93
N GLU A 608 -6.83 31.87 -34.30
CA GLU A 608 -6.40 32.02 -35.70
C GLU A 608 -5.84 30.75 -36.36
#